data_AF-A0A812N6N1-F1
#
_entry.id   AF-A0A812N6N1-F1
#
_cell.length_a   1.000
_cell.length_b   1.000
_cell.length_c   1.000
_cell.angle_alpha   90.00
_cell.angle_beta   90.00
_cell.angle_gamma   90.00
#
_symmetry.space_group_name_H-M   'P 1'
#
loop_
_entity.id
_entity.type
_entity.pdbx_description
1 polymer ?
#
loop_
_entity_poly.entity_id
_entity_poly.type
_entity_poly.pdbx_seq_one_letter_code
_entity_poly.pdbx_strand_id
1 'polypeptide(L)'
;MPADVSMPAPAQQGIESYELHGRCLKVQTDDGLGVAGVFWPAQEPCARVAADLLQRLRCHQAVPAEGIDFLELGAGCGALACSFAKEPALKRVIASDLPDVVPLMTENSRLNGAEIECVPLPFGDLPALEQLTLGPARVVVACEVLYWGGWNIFEDDTREPLAETLAAALAAPLAAAVLAAVIRDPPREMQALEMLKEKGVQSFQQMPASGAPKVGELGIWLLQRHGAQLLEELGLLVHSPS
;
A
#
# COMPACT_ATOMS: atom_id res chain seq x y z
N MET A 1 6.63 0.95 29.08
CA MET A 1 5.70 1.81 28.32
C MET A 1 6.36 2.06 26.99
N PRO A 2 5.80 1.59 25.86
CA PRO A 2 6.39 1.88 24.57
C PRO A 2 6.40 3.39 24.37
N ALA A 3 7.44 3.89 23.70
CA ALA A 3 7.57 5.30 23.35
C ALA A 3 6.33 5.74 22.55
N ASP A 4 5.93 6.99 22.76
CA ASP A 4 4.81 7.66 22.12
C ASP A 4 5.10 7.79 20.61
N VAL A 5 4.90 6.70 19.86
CA VAL A 5 4.88 6.70 18.39
C VAL A 5 3.55 7.34 18.02
N SER A 6 3.55 8.67 17.97
CA SER A 6 2.31 9.41 17.85
C SER A 6 1.59 9.01 16.58
N MET A 7 0.31 8.70 16.72
CA MET A 7 -0.61 8.78 15.58
C MET A 7 -0.47 10.18 14.96
N PRO A 8 -0.72 10.35 13.65
CA PRO A 8 -0.91 11.67 13.09
C PRO A 8 -1.87 12.42 14.00
N ALA A 9 -1.55 13.68 14.29
CA ALA A 9 -2.45 14.53 15.03
C ALA A 9 -3.83 14.47 14.33
N PRO A 10 -4.94 14.46 15.08
CA PRO A 10 -6.26 14.56 14.47
C PRO A 10 -6.24 15.72 13.49
N ALA A 11 -6.67 15.47 12.26
CA ALA A 11 -6.66 16.51 11.26
C ALA A 11 -7.61 17.62 11.72
N GLN A 12 -7.35 18.86 11.35
CA GLN A 12 -8.44 19.83 11.37
C GLN A 12 -9.24 19.55 10.11
N GLN A 13 -10.53 19.26 10.24
CA GLN A 13 -11.41 19.07 9.08
C GLN A 13 -11.17 20.19 8.06
N GLY A 14 -10.69 19.83 6.86
CA GLY A 14 -10.20 20.81 5.91
C GLY A 14 -9.50 20.21 4.70
N ILE A 15 -9.11 21.08 3.77
CA ILE A 15 -8.29 20.73 2.62
C ILE A 15 -6.87 21.23 2.87
N GLU A 16 -5.92 20.30 2.93
CA GLU A 16 -4.51 20.58 3.07
C GLU A 16 -3.76 20.26 1.77
N SER A 17 -2.52 20.74 1.64
CA SER A 17 -1.67 20.45 0.49
C SER A 17 -0.44 19.67 0.92
N TYR A 18 -0.18 18.56 0.24
CA TYR A 18 0.93 17.66 0.52
C TYR A 18 1.77 17.46 -0.74
N GLU A 19 3.09 17.39 -0.57
CA GLU A 19 3.99 16.93 -1.63
C GLU A 19 4.10 15.42 -1.55
N LEU A 20 3.65 14.74 -2.59
CA LEU A 20 3.67 13.28 -2.69
C LEU A 20 4.13 12.86 -4.10
N HIS A 21 5.18 12.06 -4.18
CA HIS A 21 5.73 11.60 -5.45
C HIS A 21 6.07 12.76 -6.43
N GLY A 22 6.59 13.86 -5.89
CA GLY A 22 6.92 15.07 -6.66
C GLY A 22 5.70 15.83 -7.21
N ARG A 23 4.51 15.59 -6.64
CA ARG A 23 3.27 16.27 -6.99
C ARG A 23 2.68 16.93 -5.75
N CYS A 24 2.21 18.17 -5.93
CA CYS A 24 1.40 18.86 -4.92
C CYS A 24 -0.05 18.37 -5.02
N LEU A 25 -0.52 17.66 -4.00
CA LEU A 25 -1.88 17.13 -3.90
C LEU A 25 -2.69 17.93 -2.90
N LYS A 26 -3.94 18.22 -3.24
CA LYS A 26 -4.95 18.72 -2.30
C LYS A 26 -5.66 17.53 -1.67
N VAL A 27 -5.61 17.42 -0.35
CA VAL A 27 -6.20 16.30 0.38
C VAL A 27 -7.18 16.87 1.39
N GLN A 28 -8.45 16.56 1.20
CA GLN A 28 -9.48 16.68 2.20
C GLN A 28 -9.29 15.60 3.26
N THR A 29 -9.41 16.00 4.52
CA THR A 29 -9.40 15.12 5.70
C THR A 29 -10.79 15.01 6.32
N ASP A 30 -11.05 13.93 7.05
CA ASP A 30 -12.32 13.70 7.74
C ASP A 30 -12.12 12.98 9.09
N ASP A 31 -12.22 13.73 10.19
CA ASP A 31 -12.09 13.17 11.54
C ASP A 31 -13.17 12.13 11.86
N GLY A 32 -14.32 12.17 11.18
CA GLY A 32 -15.39 11.18 11.33
C GLY A 32 -14.98 9.77 10.88
N LEU A 33 -13.95 9.67 10.03
CA LEU A 33 -13.36 8.41 9.56
C LEU A 33 -12.13 7.99 10.37
N GLY A 34 -11.78 8.74 11.42
CA GLY A 34 -10.62 8.48 12.27
C GLY A 34 -9.33 8.34 11.47
N VAL A 35 -8.65 7.21 11.64
CA VAL A 35 -7.35 6.90 11.01
C VAL A 35 -7.40 6.80 9.48
N ALA A 36 -8.56 6.50 8.89
CA ALA A 36 -8.73 6.45 7.44
C ALA A 36 -8.91 7.86 6.84
N GLY A 37 -9.32 8.83 7.65
CA GLY A 37 -9.62 10.19 7.23
C GLY A 37 -8.42 11.13 7.15
N VAL A 38 -7.20 10.64 7.39
CA VAL A 38 -5.99 11.49 7.48
C VAL A 38 -4.94 11.11 6.44
N PHE A 39 -4.05 12.07 6.16
CA PHE A 39 -2.84 11.82 5.40
C PHE A 39 -1.76 11.20 6.31
N TRP A 40 -1.09 10.16 5.82
CA TRP A 40 -0.04 9.47 6.55
C TRP A 40 1.34 9.84 6.01
N PRO A 41 2.29 10.34 6.83
CA PRO A 41 3.63 10.70 6.36
C PRO A 41 4.41 9.56 5.71
N ALA A 42 4.09 8.30 6.04
CA ALA A 42 4.69 7.12 5.43
C ALA A 42 4.32 6.93 3.95
N GLN A 43 3.27 7.59 3.45
CA GLN A 43 2.87 7.52 2.04
C GLN A 43 3.97 8.04 1.12
N GLU A 44 4.73 9.07 1.50
CA GLU A 44 5.79 9.62 0.65
C GLU A 44 6.98 8.66 0.42
N PRO A 45 7.63 8.09 1.45
CA PRO A 45 8.65 7.08 1.23
C PRO A 45 8.09 5.80 0.57
N CYS A 46 6.83 5.43 0.86
CA CYS A 46 6.15 4.34 0.16
C CYS A 46 6.01 4.62 -1.35
N ALA A 47 5.58 5.84 -1.71
CA ALA A 47 5.43 6.28 -3.09
C ALA A 47 6.75 6.20 -3.87
N ARG A 48 7.88 6.58 -3.24
CA ARG A 48 9.20 6.48 -3.89
C ARG A 48 9.54 5.04 -4.27
N VAL A 49 9.32 4.09 -3.36
CA VAL A 49 9.60 2.67 -3.62
C VAL A 49 8.63 2.10 -4.66
N ALA A 50 7.35 2.47 -4.60
CA ALA A 50 6.36 2.06 -5.59
C ALA A 50 6.66 2.63 -6.98
N ALA A 51 7.18 3.86 -7.06
CA ALA A 51 7.59 4.49 -8.31
C ALA A 51 8.81 3.80 -8.94
N ASP A 52 9.83 3.45 -8.15
CA ASP A 52 10.97 2.67 -8.67
C ASP A 52 10.51 1.29 -9.13
N LEU A 53 9.69 0.58 -8.34
CA LEU A 53 9.10 -0.71 -8.75
C LEU A 53 8.34 -0.59 -10.09
N LEU A 54 7.47 0.41 -10.23
CA LEU A 54 6.73 0.68 -11.46
C LEU A 54 7.67 0.99 -12.63
N GLN A 55 8.70 1.79 -12.39
CA GLN A 55 9.70 2.15 -13.40
C GLN A 55 10.54 0.95 -13.85
N ARG A 56 10.87 0.02 -12.96
CA ARG A 56 11.55 -1.23 -13.34
C ARG A 56 10.60 -2.13 -14.11
N LEU A 57 9.39 -2.30 -13.60
CA LEU A 57 8.40 -3.19 -14.18
C LEU A 57 8.03 -2.75 -15.61
N ARG A 58 7.79 -1.46 -15.87
CA ARG A 58 7.47 -0.96 -17.23
C ARG A 58 8.56 -1.26 -18.28
N CYS A 59 9.81 -1.42 -17.85
CA CYS A 59 10.94 -1.73 -18.72
C CYS A 59 11.12 -3.24 -18.91
N HIS A 60 10.37 -4.06 -18.18
CA HIS A 60 10.46 -5.51 -18.24
C HIS A 60 9.77 -6.04 -19.50
N GLN A 61 10.48 -6.87 -20.26
CA GLN A 61 10.04 -7.37 -21.58
C GLN A 61 8.72 -8.16 -21.56
N ALA A 62 8.35 -8.73 -20.40
CA ALA A 62 7.13 -9.50 -20.26
C ALA A 62 5.89 -8.64 -19.93
N VAL A 63 6.05 -7.34 -19.69
CA VAL A 63 4.90 -6.46 -19.39
C VAL A 63 4.02 -6.32 -20.63
N PRO A 64 2.69 -6.51 -20.50
CA PRO A 64 1.77 -6.37 -21.61
C PRO A 64 1.70 -4.95 -22.16
N ALA A 65 1.35 -4.82 -23.45
CA ALA A 65 1.18 -3.52 -24.10
C ALA A 65 0.01 -2.72 -23.53
N GLU A 66 -0.95 -3.39 -22.90
CA GLU A 66 -2.11 -2.81 -22.23
C GLU A 66 -1.73 -1.99 -20.99
N GLY A 67 -0.51 -2.14 -20.47
CA GLY A 67 0.01 -1.42 -19.31
C GLY A 67 -0.10 -2.19 -17.99
N ILE A 68 0.17 -1.48 -16.89
CA ILE A 68 0.25 -2.03 -15.54
C ILE A 68 -0.96 -1.55 -14.73
N ASP A 69 -1.59 -2.45 -13.98
CA ASP A 69 -2.62 -2.05 -13.00
C ASP A 69 -1.93 -1.59 -11.70
N PHE A 70 -2.38 -0.48 -11.13
CA PHE A 70 -1.98 -0.05 -9.78
C PHE A 70 -3.15 -0.23 -8.82
N LEU A 71 -2.94 -0.96 -7.72
CA LEU A 71 -3.94 -1.16 -6.68
C LEU A 71 -3.38 -0.68 -5.34
N GLU A 72 -4.05 0.28 -4.71
CA GLU A 72 -3.81 0.65 -3.32
C GLU A 72 -4.84 -0.04 -2.40
N LEU A 73 -4.36 -0.78 -1.41
CA LEU A 73 -5.13 -1.43 -0.35
C LEU A 73 -5.08 -0.57 0.91
N GLY A 74 -6.25 -0.27 1.50
CA GLY A 74 -6.34 0.59 2.68
C GLY A 74 -5.88 2.01 2.38
N ALA A 75 -6.40 2.60 1.30
CA ALA A 75 -5.93 3.86 0.76
C ALA A 75 -6.26 5.10 1.62
N GLY A 76 -7.17 4.97 2.60
CA GLY A 76 -7.60 6.05 3.48
C GLY A 76 -8.14 7.24 2.69
N CYS A 77 -7.45 8.38 2.78
CA CYS A 77 -7.81 9.56 2.01
C CYS A 77 -7.55 9.45 0.49
N GLY A 78 -6.88 8.39 0.02
CA GLY A 78 -6.61 8.13 -1.41
C GLY A 78 -5.50 9.00 -2.02
N ALA A 79 -4.73 9.72 -1.20
CA ALA A 79 -3.68 10.62 -1.67
C ALA A 79 -2.60 9.89 -2.50
N LEU A 80 -2.16 8.72 -2.05
CA LEU A 80 -1.14 7.94 -2.74
C LEU A 80 -1.60 7.52 -4.14
N ALA A 81 -2.76 6.87 -4.29
CA ALA A 81 -3.34 6.57 -5.60
C ALA A 81 -3.47 7.83 -6.48
N CYS A 82 -3.94 8.96 -5.93
CA CYS A 82 -4.01 10.22 -6.67
C CYS A 82 -2.64 10.66 -7.22
N SER A 83 -1.55 10.42 -6.48
CA SER A 83 -0.19 10.73 -6.93
C SER A 83 0.26 9.89 -8.14
N PHE A 84 -0.34 8.72 -8.36
CA PHE A 84 -0.03 7.82 -9.47
C PHE A 84 -0.96 7.97 -10.69
N ALA A 85 -2.10 8.66 -10.56
CA ALA A 85 -3.17 8.74 -11.58
C ALA A 85 -2.76 9.22 -12.99
N LYS A 86 -1.56 9.81 -13.15
CA LYS A 86 -1.05 10.32 -14.44
C LYS A 86 0.23 9.62 -14.88
N GLU A 87 0.59 8.50 -14.26
CA GLU A 87 1.75 7.74 -14.66
C GLU A 87 1.51 7.05 -16.00
N PRO A 88 2.29 7.34 -17.06
CA PRO A 88 2.02 6.81 -18.40
C PRO A 88 2.13 5.28 -18.52
N ALA A 89 2.80 4.63 -17.57
CA ALA A 89 2.94 3.17 -17.54
C ALA A 89 1.69 2.46 -17.00
N LEU A 90 0.81 3.21 -16.33
CA LEU A 90 -0.38 2.66 -15.70
C LEU A 90 -1.54 2.63 -16.67
N LYS A 91 -2.16 1.45 -16.77
CA LYS A 91 -3.43 1.26 -17.47
C LYS A 91 -4.57 1.89 -16.69
N ARG A 92 -4.54 1.70 -15.36
CA ARG A 92 -5.52 2.19 -14.41
C ARG A 92 -4.92 2.24 -13.01
N VAL A 93 -5.53 3.07 -12.18
CA VAL A 93 -5.20 3.21 -10.76
C VAL A 93 -6.47 2.97 -9.96
N ILE A 94 -6.41 2.03 -9.03
CA ILE A 94 -7.52 1.63 -8.17
C ILE A 94 -7.12 1.97 -6.74
N ALA A 95 -7.94 2.77 -6.05
CA ALA A 95 -7.84 3.02 -4.62
C ALA A 95 -8.95 2.25 -3.91
N SER A 96 -8.59 1.45 -2.91
CA SER A 96 -9.55 0.60 -2.21
C SER A 96 -9.46 0.74 -0.70
N ASP A 97 -10.61 0.73 -0.06
CA ASP A 97 -10.76 0.85 1.40
C ASP A 97 -12.15 0.33 1.82
N LEU A 98 -12.52 0.50 3.08
CA LEU A 98 -13.86 0.22 3.59
C LEU A 98 -14.92 1.09 2.89
N PRO A 99 -16.17 0.60 2.79
CA PRO A 99 -17.24 1.33 2.09
C PRO A 99 -17.43 2.79 2.53
N ASP A 100 -17.32 3.06 3.82
CA ASP A 100 -17.54 4.41 4.38
C ASP A 100 -16.41 5.40 4.04
N VAL A 101 -15.24 4.90 3.61
CA VAL A 101 -14.06 5.71 3.24
C VAL A 101 -14.08 6.09 1.75
N VAL A 102 -14.78 5.31 0.91
CA VAL A 102 -14.87 5.52 -0.54
C VAL A 102 -15.31 6.94 -0.94
N PRO A 103 -16.29 7.59 -0.28
CA PRO A 103 -16.66 8.97 -0.57
C PRO A 103 -15.49 9.95 -0.42
N LEU A 104 -14.64 9.79 0.60
CA LEU A 104 -13.48 10.66 0.82
C LEU A 104 -12.43 10.50 -0.29
N MET A 105 -12.12 9.24 -0.66
CA MET A 105 -11.19 8.96 -1.77
C MET A 105 -11.69 9.57 -3.09
N THR A 106 -13.00 9.46 -3.35
CA THR A 106 -13.63 9.99 -4.56
C THR A 106 -13.55 11.52 -4.61
N GLU A 107 -13.77 12.19 -3.48
CA GLU A 107 -13.63 13.64 -3.38
C GLU A 107 -12.18 14.09 -3.59
N ASN A 108 -11.21 13.39 -3.00
CA ASN A 108 -9.78 13.68 -3.19
C ASN A 108 -9.31 13.43 -4.63
N SER A 109 -9.81 12.39 -5.29
CA SER A 109 -9.65 12.18 -6.73
C SER A 109 -10.14 13.40 -7.53
N ARG A 110 -11.35 13.87 -7.23
CA ARG A 110 -11.97 15.03 -7.89
C ARG A 110 -11.17 16.32 -7.66
N LEU A 111 -10.73 16.58 -6.43
CA LEU A 111 -9.95 17.78 -6.06
C LEU A 111 -8.62 17.87 -6.83
N ASN A 112 -8.05 16.74 -7.20
CA ASN A 112 -6.77 16.66 -7.91
C ASN A 112 -6.92 16.44 -9.43
N GLY A 113 -8.15 16.29 -9.93
CA GLY A 113 -8.39 15.87 -11.32
C GLY A 113 -7.65 14.57 -11.65
N ALA A 114 -7.64 13.64 -10.69
CA ALA A 114 -6.96 12.36 -10.76
C ALA A 114 -7.97 11.30 -11.18
N GLU A 115 -7.79 10.70 -12.36
CA GLU A 115 -8.65 9.62 -12.84
C GLU A 115 -8.25 8.30 -12.16
N ILE A 116 -8.86 8.03 -11.00
CA ILE A 116 -8.67 6.79 -10.24
C ILE A 116 -10.03 6.12 -9.98
N GLU A 117 -10.03 4.80 -9.88
CA GLU A 117 -11.20 4.01 -9.53
C GLU A 117 -11.24 3.82 -8.00
N CYS A 118 -12.21 4.44 -7.31
CA CYS A 118 -12.38 4.28 -5.87
C CYS A 118 -13.41 3.18 -5.59
N VAL A 119 -13.00 2.10 -4.92
CA VAL A 119 -13.83 0.91 -4.71
C VAL A 119 -13.86 0.45 -3.25
N PRO A 120 -14.99 -0.09 -2.77
CA PRO A 120 -15.01 -0.79 -1.50
C PRO A 120 -14.28 -2.13 -1.63
N LEU A 121 -13.29 -2.38 -0.78
CA LEU A 121 -12.61 -3.67 -0.66
C LEU A 121 -12.18 -3.90 0.79
N PRO A 122 -13.06 -4.43 1.65
CA PRO A 122 -12.65 -4.94 2.95
C PRO A 122 -11.60 -6.04 2.76
N PHE A 123 -10.57 -6.04 3.60
CA PHE A 123 -9.58 -7.12 3.58
C PHE A 123 -10.26 -8.47 3.83
N GLY A 124 -9.87 -9.49 3.07
CA GLY A 124 -10.44 -10.84 3.09
C GLY A 124 -11.62 -11.03 2.12
N ASP A 125 -12.16 -9.97 1.52
CA ASP A 125 -13.22 -10.07 0.51
C ASP A 125 -12.64 -10.45 -0.88
N LEU A 126 -12.26 -11.71 -1.02
CA LEU A 126 -11.72 -12.25 -2.27
C LEU A 126 -12.69 -12.14 -3.46
N PRO A 127 -14.02 -12.37 -3.31
CA PRO A 127 -14.97 -12.13 -4.39
C PRO A 127 -14.98 -10.69 -4.89
N ALA A 128 -14.86 -9.68 -4.01
CA ALA A 128 -14.76 -8.28 -4.43
C ALA A 128 -13.43 -8.02 -5.16
N LEU A 129 -12.31 -8.57 -4.68
CA LEU A 129 -11.02 -8.47 -5.36
C LEU A 129 -11.04 -9.10 -6.77
N GLU A 130 -11.70 -10.25 -6.94
CA GLU A 130 -11.85 -10.93 -8.23
C GLU A 130 -12.64 -10.07 -9.24
N GLN A 131 -13.66 -9.34 -8.77
CA GLN A 131 -14.46 -8.45 -9.61
C GLN A 131 -13.66 -7.27 -10.19
N LEU A 132 -12.54 -6.88 -9.57
CA LEU A 132 -11.65 -5.86 -10.12
C LEU A 132 -10.97 -6.30 -11.41
N THR A 133 -10.99 -7.60 -11.75
CA THR A 133 -10.44 -8.16 -13.00
C THR A 133 -9.01 -7.68 -13.29
N LEU A 134 -8.15 -7.69 -12.27
CA LEU A 134 -6.76 -7.23 -12.35
C LEU A 134 -5.97 -7.93 -13.47
N GLY A 135 -5.22 -7.16 -14.24
CA GLY A 135 -4.37 -7.61 -15.34
C GLY A 135 -3.14 -8.38 -14.85
N PRO A 136 -2.40 -9.04 -15.76
CA PRO A 136 -1.30 -9.93 -15.39
C PRO A 136 -0.06 -9.18 -14.86
N ALA A 137 0.11 -7.89 -15.20
CA ALA A 137 1.13 -7.01 -14.64
C ALA A 137 0.49 -5.98 -13.73
N ARG A 138 0.96 -5.91 -12.48
CA ARG A 138 0.39 -4.99 -11.49
C ARG A 138 1.36 -4.62 -10.38
N VAL A 139 1.19 -3.42 -9.85
CA VAL A 139 1.82 -2.94 -8.62
C VAL A 139 0.73 -2.82 -7.56
N VAL A 140 0.92 -3.51 -6.44
CA VAL A 140 0.04 -3.39 -5.29
C VAL A 140 0.73 -2.54 -4.22
N VAL A 141 0.03 -1.64 -3.57
CA VAL A 141 0.58 -0.85 -2.48
C VAL A 141 -0.32 -0.94 -1.26
N ALA A 142 0.29 -1.12 -0.10
CA ALA A 142 -0.38 -1.20 1.19
C ALA A 142 0.44 -0.36 2.18
N CYS A 143 -0.02 0.85 2.48
CA CYS A 143 0.73 1.81 3.30
C CYS A 143 -0.05 2.11 4.58
N GLU A 144 0.61 1.96 5.73
CA GLU A 144 0.00 2.09 7.06
C GLU A 144 -1.24 1.19 7.21
N VAL A 145 -1.15 -0.10 6.85
CA VAL A 145 -2.28 -1.04 7.04
C VAL A 145 -1.98 -2.15 8.06
N LEU A 146 -0.75 -2.20 8.58
CA LEU A 146 -0.34 -3.18 9.59
C LEU A 146 -0.72 -2.77 11.02
N TYR A 147 -1.15 -1.53 11.21
CA TYR A 147 -1.55 -1.05 12.52
C TYR A 147 -2.78 -1.82 13.01
N TRP A 148 -2.88 -1.95 14.32
CA TRP A 148 -4.11 -2.36 14.96
C TRP A 148 -4.56 -1.20 15.82
N GLY A 149 -5.77 -0.71 15.55
CA GLY A 149 -6.35 0.35 16.34
C GLY A 149 -6.45 -0.04 17.81
N GLY A 150 -6.71 -1.33 18.10
CA GLY A 150 -6.74 -1.84 19.47
C GLY A 150 -7.71 -1.09 20.38
N TRP A 151 -8.65 -0.35 19.80
CA TRP A 151 -9.56 0.54 20.51
C TRP A 151 -10.67 -0.25 21.21
N ASN A 152 -10.86 -1.51 20.79
CA ASN A 152 -11.77 -2.45 21.43
C ASN A 152 -11.34 -3.90 21.19
N ILE A 153 -11.42 -4.76 22.22
CA ILE A 153 -11.15 -6.21 22.13
C ILE A 153 -12.12 -6.97 21.21
N PHE A 154 -13.18 -6.31 20.77
CA PHE A 154 -14.20 -6.85 19.87
C PHE A 154 -13.95 -6.51 18.39
N GLU A 155 -12.89 -5.75 18.06
CA GLU A 155 -12.55 -5.46 16.68
C GLU A 155 -11.80 -6.64 16.02
N ASP A 156 -12.28 -7.00 14.81
CA ASP A 156 -11.64 -7.80 13.78
C ASP A 156 -10.10 -7.67 13.76
N ASP A 157 -9.34 -8.75 14.00
CA ASP A 157 -7.93 -8.75 13.64
C ASP A 157 -7.78 -8.79 12.12
N THR A 158 -7.29 -7.68 11.56
CA THR A 158 -7.16 -7.51 10.11
C THR A 158 -5.93 -8.19 9.49
N ARG A 159 -5.03 -8.82 10.27
CA ARG A 159 -3.79 -9.40 9.72
C ARG A 159 -4.03 -10.54 8.76
N GLU A 160 -4.83 -11.51 9.19
CA GLU A 160 -5.12 -12.69 8.37
C GLU A 160 -5.90 -12.27 7.10
N PRO A 161 -6.98 -11.47 7.19
CA PRO A 161 -7.65 -10.95 5.99
C PRO A 161 -6.75 -10.11 5.07
N LEU A 162 -5.85 -9.29 5.62
CA LEU A 162 -4.88 -8.52 4.82
C LEU A 162 -3.91 -9.44 4.09
N ALA A 163 -3.37 -10.45 4.78
CA ALA A 163 -2.46 -11.43 4.20
C ALA A 163 -3.14 -12.23 3.07
N GLU A 164 -4.41 -12.59 3.24
CA GLU A 164 -5.23 -13.23 2.19
C GLU A 164 -5.39 -12.32 0.97
N THR A 165 -5.76 -11.06 1.20
CA THR A 165 -5.96 -10.07 0.13
C THR A 165 -4.67 -9.83 -0.65
N LEU A 166 -3.55 -9.60 0.04
CA LEU A 166 -2.25 -9.41 -0.59
C LEU A 166 -1.80 -10.65 -1.37
N ALA A 167 -1.94 -11.85 -0.80
CA ALA A 167 -1.57 -13.08 -1.49
C ALA A 167 -2.41 -13.31 -2.76
N ALA A 168 -3.71 -13.03 -2.72
CA ALA A 168 -4.60 -13.11 -3.87
C ALA A 168 -4.29 -12.02 -4.91
N ALA A 169 -4.07 -10.77 -4.49
CA ALA A 169 -3.70 -9.68 -5.37
C ALA A 169 -2.37 -9.95 -6.08
N LEU A 170 -1.43 -10.64 -5.43
CA LEU A 170 -0.13 -11.05 -5.97
C LEU A 170 -0.14 -12.39 -6.70
N ALA A 171 -1.31 -12.97 -7.01
CA ALA A 171 -1.38 -14.26 -7.71
C ALA A 171 -0.86 -14.23 -9.16
N ALA A 172 -0.76 -13.04 -9.78
CA ALA A 172 -0.34 -12.91 -11.17
C ALA A 172 1.20 -12.95 -11.32
N PRO A 173 1.74 -13.48 -12.43
CA PRO A 173 3.19 -13.63 -12.61
C PRO A 173 4.01 -12.34 -12.55
N LEU A 174 3.43 -11.22 -13.01
CA LEU A 174 4.09 -9.90 -13.02
C LEU A 174 3.49 -8.98 -11.95
N ALA A 175 3.17 -9.54 -10.79
CA ALA A 175 2.67 -8.82 -9.64
C ALA A 175 3.76 -8.68 -8.57
N ALA A 176 3.94 -7.46 -8.07
CA ALA A 176 4.75 -7.17 -6.90
C ALA A 176 4.05 -6.12 -6.04
N ALA A 177 4.32 -6.10 -4.74
CA ALA A 177 3.77 -5.10 -3.84
C ALA A 177 4.83 -4.29 -3.11
N VAL A 178 4.43 -3.11 -2.64
CA VAL A 178 5.10 -2.34 -1.59
C VAL A 178 4.22 -2.37 -0.35
N LEU A 179 4.74 -2.90 0.75
CA LEU A 179 4.14 -2.81 2.07
C LEU A 179 4.96 -1.83 2.91
N ALA A 180 4.33 -0.80 3.46
CA ALA A 180 5.01 0.20 4.28
C ALA A 180 4.23 0.45 5.58
N ALA A 181 4.91 0.54 6.71
CA ALA A 181 4.30 0.88 7.99
C ALA A 181 5.34 1.44 8.97
N VAL A 182 4.96 2.47 9.73
CA VAL A 182 5.65 2.86 10.95
C VAL A 182 5.39 1.80 12.01
N ILE A 183 6.46 1.23 12.56
CA ILE A 183 6.37 0.13 13.51
C ILE A 183 5.83 0.62 14.85
N ARG A 184 4.75 0.01 15.32
CA ARG A 184 4.13 0.33 16.62
C ARG A 184 4.13 -0.88 17.53
N ASP A 185 3.88 -2.06 16.96
CA ASP A 185 3.90 -3.35 17.66
C ASP A 185 4.70 -4.37 16.82
N PRO A 186 6.04 -4.45 17.03
CA PRO A 186 6.90 -5.30 16.21
C PRO A 186 6.48 -6.78 16.21
N PRO A 187 6.19 -7.44 17.36
CA PRO A 187 5.70 -8.82 17.36
C PRO A 187 4.47 -9.01 16.47
N ARG A 188 3.50 -8.08 16.55
CA ARG A 188 2.26 -8.16 15.80
C ARG A 188 2.46 -7.95 14.30
N GLU A 189 3.21 -6.93 13.93
CA GLU A 189 3.48 -6.55 12.54
C GLU A 189 4.38 -7.58 11.85
N MET A 190 5.37 -8.13 12.55
CA MET A 190 6.19 -9.23 12.02
C MET A 190 5.39 -10.52 11.86
N GLN A 191 4.39 -10.77 12.72
CA GLN A 191 3.48 -11.91 12.53
C GLN A 191 2.68 -11.79 11.22
N ALA A 192 2.30 -10.58 10.78
CA ALA A 192 1.64 -10.39 9.49
C ALA A 192 2.57 -10.77 8.30
N LEU A 193 3.87 -10.51 8.42
CA LEU A 193 4.86 -10.94 7.42
C LEU A 193 5.02 -12.47 7.39
N GLU A 194 4.97 -13.14 8.55
CA GLU A 194 4.98 -14.61 8.59
C GLU A 194 3.68 -15.21 8.00
N MET A 195 2.52 -14.61 8.23
CA MET A 195 1.25 -15.01 7.59
C MET A 195 1.32 -14.89 6.05
N LEU A 196 1.92 -13.80 5.54
CA LEU A 196 2.17 -13.64 4.10
C LEU A 196 3.05 -14.77 3.55
N LYS A 197 4.11 -15.13 4.28
CA LYS A 197 5.02 -16.22 3.92
C LYS A 197 4.34 -17.58 3.91
N GLU A 198 3.47 -17.86 4.87
CA GLU A 198 2.63 -19.08 4.90
C GLU A 198 1.71 -19.16 3.67
N LYS A 199 1.27 -18.01 3.15
CA LYS A 199 0.49 -17.89 1.91
C LYS A 199 1.34 -17.84 0.63
N GLY A 200 2.66 -18.08 0.74
CA GLY A 200 3.58 -18.14 -0.39
C GLY A 200 4.05 -16.79 -0.92
N VAL A 201 3.88 -15.71 -0.15
CA VAL A 201 4.38 -14.36 -0.44
C VAL A 201 5.68 -14.13 0.33
N GLN A 202 6.77 -13.87 -0.39
CA GLN A 202 8.04 -13.50 0.22
C GLN A 202 8.11 -11.98 0.42
N SER A 203 8.72 -11.56 1.51
CA SER A 203 8.95 -10.15 1.85
C SER A 203 10.44 -9.82 1.86
N PHE A 204 10.82 -8.74 1.18
CA PHE A 204 12.20 -8.27 1.06
C PHE A 204 12.29 -6.84 1.60
N GLN A 205 12.96 -6.69 2.74
CA GLN A 205 13.07 -5.39 3.40
C GLN A 205 13.90 -4.40 2.57
N GLN A 206 13.35 -3.22 2.35
CA GLN A 206 13.98 -2.07 1.71
C GLN A 206 14.40 -1.02 2.74
N MET A 207 13.60 -0.85 3.80
CA MET A 207 13.87 0.10 4.87
C MET A 207 13.54 -0.51 6.24
N PRO A 208 14.42 -0.34 7.25
CA PRO A 208 15.80 0.14 7.13
C PRO A 208 16.66 -0.81 6.27
N ALA A 209 17.82 -0.36 5.78
CA ALA A 209 18.68 -1.20 4.94
C ALA A 209 19.33 -2.38 5.72
N SER A 210 19.35 -2.31 7.05
CA SER A 210 19.90 -3.36 7.91
C SER A 210 19.16 -3.47 9.23
N GLY A 211 19.06 -4.70 9.74
CA GLY A 211 18.31 -5.02 10.97
C GLY A 211 16.80 -4.92 10.79
N ALA A 212 16.03 -5.45 11.75
CA ALA A 212 14.58 -5.25 11.75
C ALA A 212 14.23 -3.80 12.14
N PRO A 213 13.18 -3.19 11.57
CA PRO A 213 12.73 -1.87 11.99
C PRO A 213 12.27 -1.90 13.46
N LYS A 214 12.59 -0.85 14.21
CA LYS A 214 12.22 -0.69 15.61
C LYS A 214 10.94 0.13 15.75
N VAL A 215 10.34 0.10 16.93
CA VAL A 215 9.20 0.95 17.30
C VAL A 215 9.49 2.43 16.94
N GLY A 216 8.60 3.03 16.16
CA GLY A 216 8.69 4.40 15.63
C GLY A 216 9.47 4.54 14.33
N GLU A 217 10.18 3.50 13.89
CA GLU A 217 10.87 3.49 12.59
C GLU A 217 9.91 3.04 11.48
N LEU A 218 10.17 3.52 10.26
CA LEU A 218 9.47 3.08 9.08
C LEU A 218 10.06 1.76 8.57
N GLY A 219 9.22 0.73 8.49
CA GLY A 219 9.48 -0.48 7.73
C GLY A 219 8.91 -0.36 6.30
N ILE A 220 9.71 -0.71 5.29
CA ILE A 220 9.22 -0.90 3.92
C ILE A 220 9.72 -2.24 3.40
N TRP A 221 8.82 -3.01 2.80
CA TRP A 221 9.11 -4.30 2.18
C TRP A 221 8.56 -4.35 0.76
N LEU A 222 9.34 -4.95 -0.14
CA LEU A 222 8.82 -5.45 -1.41
C LEU A 222 8.24 -6.84 -1.19
N LEU A 223 7.08 -7.11 -1.75
CA LEU A 223 6.43 -8.42 -1.68
C LEU A 223 6.32 -9.04 -3.06
N GLN A 224 6.56 -10.34 -3.15
CA GLN A 224 6.31 -11.12 -4.37
C GLN A 224 5.79 -12.51 -4.02
N ARG A 225 4.81 -13.00 -4.78
CA ARG A 225 4.36 -14.40 -4.69
C ARG A 225 5.23 -15.29 -5.57
N HIS A 226 5.52 -16.51 -5.11
CA HIS A 226 6.29 -17.52 -5.84
C HIS A 226 7.80 -17.25 -5.96
N GLY A 227 8.40 -16.62 -4.96
CA GLY A 227 9.85 -16.45 -4.89
C GLY A 227 10.30 -15.00 -5.10
N ALA A 228 11.57 -14.83 -5.43
CA ALA A 228 12.25 -13.55 -5.63
C ALA A 228 12.42 -13.17 -7.11
N GLN A 229 12.08 -14.06 -8.05
CA GLN A 229 12.57 -14.01 -9.42
C GLN A 229 12.27 -12.69 -10.14
N LEU A 230 11.06 -12.15 -10.00
CA LEU A 230 10.71 -10.90 -10.67
C LEU A 230 11.51 -9.76 -10.06
N LEU A 231 11.56 -9.68 -8.72
CA LEU A 231 12.31 -8.63 -8.04
C LEU A 231 13.82 -8.70 -8.33
N GLU A 232 14.39 -9.89 -8.51
CA GLU A 232 15.76 -10.10 -8.98
C GLU A 232 15.96 -9.62 -10.43
N GLU A 233 15.06 -10.02 -11.34
CA GLU A 233 15.07 -9.58 -12.76
C GLU A 233 14.93 -8.06 -12.90
N LEU A 234 14.17 -7.43 -11.99
CA LEU A 234 14.01 -5.98 -11.91
C LEU A 234 15.22 -5.27 -11.25
N GLY A 235 16.16 -6.03 -10.66
CA GLY A 235 17.32 -5.48 -9.96
C GLY A 235 16.97 -4.74 -8.68
N LEU A 236 15.84 -5.10 -8.04
CA LEU A 236 15.33 -4.48 -6.81
C LEU A 236 15.80 -5.18 -5.54
N LEU A 237 16.39 -6.36 -5.67
CA LEU A 237 17.03 -7.05 -4.55
C LEU A 237 18.52 -6.76 -4.58
N VAL A 238 19.00 -6.02 -3.59
CA VAL A 238 20.43 -5.91 -3.34
C VAL A 238 20.84 -7.23 -2.67
N HIS A 239 21.56 -8.09 -3.40
CA HIS A 239 22.24 -9.20 -2.75
C HIS A 239 23.21 -8.61 -1.74
N SER A 240 22.91 -8.73 -0.45
CA SER A 240 23.92 -8.50 0.58
C SER A 240 25.11 -9.37 0.22
N PRO A 241 26.32 -8.82 -0.02
CA PRO A 241 27.50 -9.64 -0.20
C PRO A 241 27.63 -10.50 1.07
N SER A 242 27.57 -11.81 0.87
CA SER A 242 27.83 -12.83 1.90
C SER A 242 29.20 -12.66 2.52
#